data_AF-A0A4R5L1T9-F1
#
_entry.id   AF-A0A4R5L1T9-F1
#
_cell.length_a   1.000
_cell.length_b   1.000
_cell.length_c   1.000
_cell.angle_alpha   90.00
_cell.angle_beta   90.00
_cell.angle_gamma   90.00
#
_symmetry.space_group_name_H-M   'P 1'
#
loop_
_entity.id
_entity.type
_entity.pdbx_description
1 polymer ?
#
loop_
_entity_poly.entity_id
_entity_poly.type
_entity_poly.pdbx_seq_one_letter_code
_entity_poly.pdbx_strand_id
1 'polypeptide(L)'
;MNGGRTRTTTPAAGIESAKGGTHGGVPIQPYDFGLEEVMNRMSRAATRSSTHAAEPLTVIAQDGESGLRGFSQREAGTERGRYDGVARFFHWTFAVWIIYASVAGYSLTRIANGPVHNFLSQLNMSIGTVLIVLFPLRVGWKLVRIAPPALPNVSVEQHLLARVVHVVIYVTIFAVLASGFLMVPNGYALFGLVEIHTPFQKGPLTDELFAVHRASCALLVGLVMLHVAAVIKHQLISRNDVLRRML
;
A
#
# COMPACT_ATOMS: atom_id res chain seq x y z
N MET A 1 56.30 40.76 20.34
CA MET A 1 56.99 40.53 21.63
C MET A 1 56.14 41.10 22.75
N ASN A 2 55.84 40.26 23.75
CA ASN A 2 55.33 40.55 25.11
C ASN A 2 54.00 41.33 25.25
N GLY A 3 53.00 40.94 26.02
CA GLY A 3 52.84 39.92 27.06
C GLY A 3 51.57 40.26 27.86
N GLY A 4 50.95 39.28 28.50
CA GLY A 4 49.81 39.54 29.40
C GLY A 4 48.99 38.30 29.75
N ARG A 5 49.44 37.54 30.75
CA ARG A 5 48.62 36.55 31.47
C ARG A 5 47.57 37.26 32.32
N THR A 6 46.40 36.64 32.49
CA THR A 6 45.76 36.46 33.81
C THR A 6 44.74 35.32 33.79
N ARG A 7 44.82 34.47 34.83
CA ARG A 7 43.81 33.48 35.25
C ARG A 7 42.61 34.19 35.87
N THR A 8 41.42 33.59 35.80
CA THR A 8 40.37 33.64 36.83
C THR A 8 39.37 32.49 36.61
N THR A 9 39.38 31.45 37.44
CA THR A 9 38.52 31.21 38.63
C THR A 9 37.09 30.74 38.33
N THR A 10 36.84 29.46 38.61
CA THR A 10 35.54 28.94 39.07
C THR A 10 35.24 29.50 40.46
N PRO A 11 33.97 29.78 40.77
CA PRO A 11 33.42 29.23 42.02
C PRO A 11 32.00 28.67 41.86
N ALA A 12 31.76 27.62 42.63
CA ALA A 12 30.45 27.08 42.94
C ALA A 12 29.83 27.81 44.15
N ALA A 13 28.53 28.09 44.09
CA ALA A 13 27.56 28.32 45.17
C ALA A 13 26.24 28.71 44.47
N GLY A 14 25.04 28.34 44.87
CA GLY A 14 24.50 27.66 46.03
C GLY A 14 22.99 27.97 46.03
N ILE A 15 22.18 26.92 46.14
CA ILE A 15 20.91 26.82 46.89
C ILE A 15 20.06 28.10 47.09
N GLU A 16 18.86 28.12 46.49
CA GLU A 16 17.63 28.42 47.26
C GLU A 16 16.37 27.79 46.64
N SER A 17 15.50 27.36 47.55
CA SER A 17 14.26 26.61 47.41
C SER A 17 13.07 27.55 47.23
N ALA A 18 12.17 27.27 46.29
CA ALA A 18 10.80 27.77 46.32
C ALA A 18 9.83 26.86 45.54
N LYS A 19 9.10 26.03 46.32
CA LYS A 19 7.65 25.77 46.26
C LYS A 19 6.97 25.53 44.90
N GLY A 20 6.45 24.31 44.76
CA GLY A 20 5.02 24.04 44.57
C GLY A 20 4.37 24.58 43.29
N GLY A 21 4.36 23.75 42.26
CA GLY A 21 3.52 23.94 41.07
C GLY A 21 3.05 22.60 40.53
N THR A 22 1.84 22.21 40.92
CA THR A 22 1.09 21.12 40.31
C THR A 22 0.65 21.53 38.90
N HIS A 23 1.34 21.06 37.86
CA HIS A 23 0.86 21.05 36.48
C HIS A 23 1.08 19.60 35.99
N GLY A 24 0.03 18.80 35.87
CA GLY A 24 -0.98 19.00 34.84
C GLY A 24 -0.54 18.17 33.64
N GLY A 25 -0.74 16.85 33.72
CA GLY A 25 -0.39 15.93 32.65
C GLY A 25 -1.06 16.38 31.35
N VAL A 26 -0.27 16.52 30.29
CA VAL A 26 -0.77 16.79 28.94
C VAL A 26 -1.67 15.62 28.54
N PRO A 27 -2.97 15.83 28.32
CA PRO A 27 -3.82 14.79 27.77
C PRO A 27 -3.43 14.57 26.32
N ILE A 28 -2.96 13.36 26.02
CA ILE A 28 -2.96 12.82 24.67
C ILE A 28 -4.40 12.82 24.17
N GLN A 29 -4.74 13.82 23.34
CA GLN A 29 -6.00 13.90 22.62
C GLN A 29 -6.13 12.67 21.71
N PRO A 30 -7.17 11.83 21.88
CA PRO A 30 -7.44 10.77 20.93
C PRO A 30 -7.84 11.41 19.61
N TYR A 31 -7.23 10.91 18.54
CA TYR A 31 -7.50 11.25 17.15
C TYR A 31 -9.00 11.02 16.87
N ASP A 32 -9.77 12.10 16.85
CA ASP A 32 -11.19 12.09 16.50
C ASP A 32 -11.33 11.83 15.00
N PHE A 33 -11.47 10.56 14.66
CA PHE A 33 -11.73 10.10 13.31
C PHE A 33 -13.24 10.06 13.08
N GLY A 34 -13.86 11.23 12.88
CA GLY A 34 -15.09 11.40 12.09
C GLY A 34 -16.29 10.52 12.43
N LEU A 35 -16.50 10.12 13.69
CA LEU A 35 -17.66 9.30 14.08
C LEU A 35 -18.97 10.11 14.09
N GLU A 36 -18.89 11.42 14.33
CA GLU A 36 -20.07 12.31 14.29
C GLU A 36 -20.66 12.45 12.88
N GLU A 37 -19.82 12.52 11.85
CA GLU A 37 -20.24 12.56 10.43
C GLU A 37 -20.99 11.28 10.04
N VAL A 38 -20.58 10.13 10.59
CA VAL A 38 -21.22 8.83 10.35
C VAL A 38 -22.55 8.72 11.10
N MET A 39 -22.63 9.17 12.35
CA MET A 39 -23.88 9.14 13.13
C MET A 39 -24.94 10.11 12.60
N ASN A 40 -24.55 11.29 12.11
CA ASN A 40 -25.48 12.27 11.52
C ASN A 40 -26.09 11.78 10.19
N ARG A 41 -25.37 10.93 9.44
CA ARG A 41 -25.87 10.29 8.22
C ARG A 41 -26.87 9.15 8.50
N MET A 42 -26.74 8.46 9.63
CA MET A 42 -27.69 7.41 10.04
C MET A 42 -29.04 7.99 10.52
N SER A 43 -29.02 9.14 11.21
CA SER A 43 -30.26 9.77 11.71
C SER A 43 -31.18 10.24 10.58
N ARG A 44 -30.64 10.80 9.50
CA ARG A 44 -31.43 11.30 8.35
C ARG A 44 -32.05 10.20 7.49
N ALA A 45 -31.52 8.98 7.55
CA ALA A 45 -32.09 7.83 6.85
C ALA A 45 -33.28 7.19 7.60
N ALA A 46 -33.36 7.36 8.93
CA ALA A 46 -34.39 6.72 9.74
C ALA A 46 -35.73 7.51 9.79
N THR A 47 -35.73 8.82 9.53
CA THR A 47 -36.93 9.67 9.70
C THR A 47 -37.80 9.80 8.43
N ARG A 48 -37.45 9.15 7.32
CA ARG A 48 -38.18 9.30 6.04
C ARG A 48 -39.24 8.22 5.76
N SER A 49 -39.55 7.37 6.74
CA SER A 49 -40.46 6.23 6.55
C SER A 49 -41.51 6.11 7.65
N SER A 50 -42.31 7.15 7.89
CA SER A 50 -43.55 7.01 8.68
C SER A 50 -44.51 8.19 8.53
N THR A 51 -45.23 8.32 7.41
CA THR A 51 -46.53 9.03 7.37
C THR A 51 -47.25 8.84 6.02
N HIS A 52 -48.21 7.91 5.94
CA HIS A 52 -49.64 8.20 5.79
C HIS A 52 -50.44 6.90 5.55
N ALA A 53 -51.56 6.81 6.25
CA ALA A 53 -52.43 5.65 6.42
C ALA A 53 -53.63 5.61 5.44
N ALA A 54 -54.18 4.39 5.26
CA ALA A 54 -55.58 3.98 5.00
C ALA A 54 -56.33 4.58 3.77
N GLU A 55 -57.16 3.89 2.96
CA GLU A 55 -58.05 2.71 3.11
C GLU A 55 -58.58 2.27 1.68
N PRO A 56 -59.66 1.46 1.46
CA PRO A 56 -59.69 -0.01 1.30
C PRO A 56 -60.19 -0.58 -0.08
N LEU A 57 -60.18 -1.92 -0.18
CA LEU A 57 -60.97 -2.85 -1.02
C LEU A 57 -60.72 -2.92 -2.55
N THR A 58 -60.19 -4.06 -3.03
CA THR A 58 -60.89 -5.07 -3.89
C THR A 58 -59.91 -6.14 -4.43
N VAL A 59 -60.09 -7.39 -3.99
CA VAL A 59 -60.37 -8.62 -4.79
C VAL A 59 -59.63 -8.82 -6.14
N ILE A 60 -58.94 -9.97 -6.22
CA ILE A 60 -58.35 -10.72 -7.37
C ILE A 60 -57.03 -10.25 -7.97
N ALA A 61 -55.94 -10.97 -7.66
CA ALA A 61 -55.15 -11.73 -8.64
C ALA A 61 -53.95 -12.36 -7.91
N GLN A 62 -54.01 -13.67 -7.69
CA GLN A 62 -52.80 -14.49 -7.63
C GLN A 62 -52.07 -14.34 -8.99
N ASP A 63 -50.78 -14.65 -9.02
CA ASP A 63 -49.96 -14.88 -10.24
C ASP A 63 -48.90 -13.81 -10.61
N GLY A 64 -48.49 -12.91 -9.70
CA GLY A 64 -47.43 -11.92 -9.96
C GLY A 64 -46.13 -12.02 -9.14
N GLU A 65 -46.12 -12.77 -8.05
CA GLU A 65 -45.08 -12.68 -7.00
C GLU A 65 -43.81 -13.52 -7.27
N SER A 66 -43.81 -14.44 -8.23
CA SER A 66 -42.69 -15.35 -8.48
C SER A 66 -41.54 -14.70 -9.28
N GLY A 67 -41.84 -13.69 -10.12
CA GLY A 67 -40.85 -13.01 -10.95
C GLY A 67 -40.00 -11.98 -10.21
N LEU A 68 -40.60 -11.27 -9.25
CA LEU A 68 -39.95 -10.17 -8.52
C LEU A 68 -39.08 -10.66 -7.35
N ARG A 69 -39.42 -11.81 -6.74
CA ARG A 69 -38.56 -12.46 -5.74
C ARG A 69 -37.28 -13.04 -6.36
N GLY A 70 -37.31 -13.42 -7.63
CA GLY A 70 -36.15 -13.91 -8.37
C GLY A 70 -35.12 -12.83 -8.72
N PHE A 71 -35.57 -11.60 -8.95
CA PHE A 71 -34.68 -10.46 -9.23
C PHE A 71 -34.05 -9.89 -7.95
N SER A 72 -34.81 -9.78 -6.86
CA SER A 72 -34.30 -9.26 -5.58
C SER A 72 -33.27 -10.19 -4.91
N GLN A 73 -33.39 -11.52 -5.06
CA GLN A 73 -32.36 -12.45 -4.59
C GLN A 73 -31.08 -12.48 -5.43
N ARG A 74 -31.14 -12.10 -6.72
CA ARG A 74 -29.96 -12.09 -7.60
C ARG A 74 -29.04 -10.89 -7.34
N GLU A 75 -29.55 -9.78 -6.84
CA GLU A 75 -28.74 -8.60 -6.52
C GLU A 75 -28.14 -8.63 -5.11
N ALA A 76 -28.72 -9.40 -4.17
CA ALA A 76 -28.19 -9.60 -2.82
C ALA A 76 -27.05 -10.64 -2.73
N GLY A 77 -26.51 -11.06 -3.88
CA GLY A 77 -25.43 -12.02 -4.04
C GLY A 77 -24.05 -11.38 -4.27
N THR A 78 -23.73 -10.23 -3.67
CA THR A 78 -22.35 -9.78 -3.63
C THR A 78 -21.56 -10.64 -2.64
N GLU A 79 -21.06 -11.77 -3.14
CA GLU A 79 -19.97 -12.63 -2.63
C GLU A 79 -19.28 -12.08 -1.36
N ARG A 80 -19.72 -12.50 -0.16
CA ARG A 80 -19.21 -12.04 1.15
C ARG A 80 -17.79 -12.54 1.49
N GLY A 81 -16.84 -12.44 0.56
CA GLY A 81 -15.47 -12.89 0.79
C GLY A 81 -14.41 -12.50 -0.25
N ARG A 82 -14.77 -11.91 -1.39
CA ARG A 82 -13.81 -11.60 -2.45
C ARG A 82 -13.27 -10.17 -2.34
N TYR A 83 -12.00 -9.97 -2.67
CA TYR A 83 -11.45 -8.63 -2.84
C TYR A 83 -12.14 -7.93 -4.01
N ASP A 84 -12.35 -6.62 -3.83
CA ASP A 84 -12.81 -5.70 -4.85
C ASP A 84 -12.01 -5.84 -6.16
N GLY A 85 -12.71 -5.70 -7.30
CA GLY A 85 -12.15 -5.96 -8.63
C GLY A 85 -10.96 -5.05 -8.96
N VAL A 86 -10.97 -3.80 -8.48
CA VAL A 86 -9.86 -2.86 -8.66
C VAL A 86 -8.64 -3.29 -7.86
N ALA A 87 -8.84 -3.76 -6.62
CA ALA A 87 -7.75 -4.30 -5.80
C ALA A 87 -7.08 -5.52 -6.45
N ARG A 88 -7.88 -6.37 -7.11
CA ARG A 88 -7.40 -7.54 -7.84
C ARG A 88 -6.60 -7.15 -9.07
N PHE A 89 -7.11 -6.23 -9.88
CA PHE A 89 -6.40 -5.70 -11.05
C PHE A 89 -5.02 -5.18 -10.65
N PHE A 90 -4.94 -4.26 -9.69
CA PHE A 90 -3.66 -3.74 -9.21
C PHE A 90 -2.74 -4.81 -8.63
N HIS A 91 -3.28 -5.81 -7.93
CA HIS A 91 -2.47 -6.90 -7.40
C HIS A 91 -1.79 -7.68 -8.52
N TRP A 92 -2.56 -8.17 -9.50
CA TRP A 92 -2.05 -9.00 -10.58
C TRP A 92 -1.16 -8.23 -11.55
N THR A 93 -1.49 -6.97 -11.88
CA THR A 93 -0.63 -6.11 -12.70
C THR A 93 0.78 -6.02 -12.12
N PHE A 94 0.90 -5.74 -10.82
CA PHE A 94 2.20 -5.69 -10.16
C PHE A 94 2.84 -7.06 -9.98
N ALA A 95 2.05 -8.11 -9.73
CA ALA A 95 2.61 -9.46 -9.58
C ALA A 95 3.29 -9.93 -10.87
N VAL A 96 2.60 -9.81 -12.01
CA VAL A 96 3.15 -10.11 -13.34
C VAL A 96 4.35 -9.24 -13.63
N TRP A 97 4.26 -7.94 -13.32
CA TRP A 97 5.36 -7.03 -13.53
C TRP A 97 6.60 -7.37 -12.72
N ILE A 98 6.47 -7.62 -11.42
CA ILE A 98 7.61 -7.92 -10.55
C ILE A 98 8.33 -9.16 -11.05
N ILE A 99 7.60 -10.17 -11.53
CA ILE A 99 8.19 -11.37 -12.14
C ILE A 99 8.98 -10.98 -13.40
N TYR A 100 8.36 -10.26 -14.34
CA TYR A 100 9.06 -9.79 -15.55
C TYR A 100 10.31 -8.98 -15.20
N ALA A 101 10.19 -7.98 -14.33
CA ALA A 101 11.27 -7.04 -14.01
C ALA A 101 12.43 -7.73 -13.30
N SER A 102 12.13 -8.75 -12.48
CA SER A 102 13.15 -9.58 -11.83
C SER A 102 13.94 -10.38 -12.85
N VAL A 103 13.27 -11.00 -13.83
CA VAL A 103 13.91 -11.75 -14.91
C VAL A 103 14.70 -10.79 -15.80
N ALA A 104 14.07 -9.74 -16.32
CA ALA A 104 14.69 -8.76 -17.20
C ALA A 104 15.90 -8.07 -16.53
N GLY A 105 15.75 -7.63 -15.28
CA GLY A 105 16.81 -6.99 -14.52
C GLY A 105 18.01 -7.91 -14.29
N TYR A 106 17.79 -9.18 -13.96
CA TYR A 106 18.88 -10.14 -13.81
C TYR A 106 19.53 -10.48 -15.17
N SER A 107 18.73 -10.65 -16.22
CA SER A 107 19.23 -10.89 -17.59
C SER A 107 20.12 -9.75 -18.08
N LEU A 108 19.78 -8.49 -17.79
CA LEU A 108 20.60 -7.33 -18.16
C LEU A 108 22.01 -7.37 -17.54
N THR A 109 22.20 -8.02 -16.39
CA THR A 109 23.54 -8.20 -15.79
C THR A 109 24.40 -9.26 -16.48
N ARG A 110 23.79 -10.10 -17.33
CA ARG A 110 24.44 -11.26 -17.97
C ARG A 110 24.61 -11.10 -19.47
N ILE A 111 23.77 -10.29 -20.11
CA ILE A 111 23.80 -10.07 -21.56
C ILE A 111 24.84 -9.00 -21.88
N ALA A 112 25.62 -9.23 -22.95
CA ALA A 112 26.59 -8.26 -23.44
C ALA A 112 25.89 -6.99 -23.95
N ASN A 113 26.57 -5.84 -23.83
CA ASN A 113 26.10 -4.58 -24.38
C ASN A 113 25.82 -4.74 -25.89
N GLY A 114 24.62 -4.36 -26.33
CA GLY A 114 24.16 -4.54 -27.70
C GLY A 114 22.69 -4.20 -27.88
N PRO A 115 22.12 -4.41 -29.08
CA PRO A 115 20.74 -4.03 -29.39
C PRO A 115 19.70 -4.67 -28.46
N VAL A 116 19.89 -5.96 -28.13
CA VAL A 116 18.99 -6.70 -27.21
C VAL A 116 19.06 -6.14 -25.80
N HIS A 117 20.27 -5.88 -25.28
CA HIS A 117 20.46 -5.25 -23.97
C HIS A 117 19.78 -3.88 -23.92
N ASN A 118 19.97 -3.05 -24.94
CA ASN A 118 19.40 -1.70 -24.97
C ASN A 118 17.87 -1.73 -25.04
N PHE A 119 17.30 -2.60 -25.87
CA PHE A 119 15.86 -2.79 -25.96
C PHE A 119 15.27 -3.27 -24.62
N LEU A 120 15.84 -4.30 -24.02
CA LEU A 120 15.35 -4.85 -22.76
C LEU A 120 15.49 -3.85 -21.60
N SER A 121 16.59 -3.10 -21.58
CA SER A 121 16.84 -2.02 -20.61
C SER A 121 15.80 -0.92 -20.76
N GLN A 122 15.58 -0.42 -21.99
CA GLN A 122 14.57 0.60 -22.27
C GLN A 122 13.16 0.13 -21.90
N LEU A 123 12.79 -1.10 -22.26
CA LEU A 123 11.49 -1.67 -21.93
C LEU A 123 11.29 -1.78 -20.41
N ASN A 124 12.32 -2.26 -19.69
CA ASN A 124 12.30 -2.39 -18.24
C ASN A 124 12.13 -1.02 -17.54
N MET A 125 12.90 -0.01 -17.97
CA MET A 125 12.78 1.37 -17.47
C MET A 125 11.40 1.96 -17.79
N SER A 126 10.91 1.75 -19.00
CA SER A 126 9.65 2.34 -19.47
C SER A 126 8.45 1.87 -18.66
N ILE A 127 8.30 0.56 -18.49
CA ILE A 127 7.19 0.03 -17.71
C ILE A 127 7.39 0.31 -16.22
N GLY A 128 8.64 0.35 -15.72
CA GLY A 128 8.95 0.81 -14.37
C GLY A 128 8.44 2.24 -14.11
N THR A 129 8.58 3.12 -15.08
CA THR A 129 8.05 4.50 -15.05
C THR A 129 6.53 4.52 -14.89
N VAL A 130 5.82 3.72 -15.67
CA VAL A 130 4.36 3.61 -15.59
C VAL A 130 3.94 3.15 -14.20
N LEU A 131 4.72 2.27 -13.58
CA LEU A 131 4.40 1.74 -12.26
C LEU A 131 4.73 2.69 -11.12
N ILE A 132 5.66 3.62 -11.30
CA ILE A 132 5.86 4.74 -10.35
C ILE A 132 4.56 5.53 -10.20
N VAL A 133 3.77 5.67 -11.27
CA VAL A 133 2.46 6.35 -11.23
C VAL A 133 1.36 5.44 -10.69
N LEU A 134 1.33 4.17 -11.09
CA LEU A 134 0.31 3.22 -10.62
C LEU A 134 0.48 2.84 -9.14
N PHE A 135 1.70 2.91 -8.59
CA PHE A 135 1.97 2.50 -7.22
C PHE A 135 1.27 3.39 -6.17
N PRO A 136 1.37 4.74 -6.22
CA PRO A 136 0.58 5.63 -5.38
C PRO A 136 -0.93 5.40 -5.52
N LEU A 137 -1.44 5.18 -6.73
CA LEU A 137 -2.86 4.87 -6.95
C LEU A 137 -3.28 3.59 -6.23
N ARG A 138 -2.45 2.54 -6.32
CA ARG A 138 -2.65 1.29 -5.58
C ARG A 138 -2.62 1.51 -4.06
N VAL A 139 -1.68 2.31 -3.56
CA VAL A 139 -1.58 2.63 -2.12
C VAL A 139 -2.81 3.41 -1.67
N GLY A 140 -3.22 4.44 -2.42
CA GLY A 140 -4.43 5.22 -2.17
C GLY A 140 -5.68 4.35 -2.15
N TRP A 141 -5.84 3.46 -3.13
CA TRP A 141 -6.97 2.52 -3.16
C TRP A 141 -6.99 1.60 -1.94
N LYS A 142 -5.83 1.13 -1.48
CA LYS A 142 -5.72 0.33 -0.27
C LYS A 142 -6.13 1.10 1.00
N LEU A 143 -5.94 2.42 1.05
CA LEU A 143 -6.31 3.26 2.18
C LEU A 143 -7.81 3.59 2.19
N VAL A 144 -8.41 3.78 1.01
CA VAL A 144 -9.85 4.13 0.88
C VAL A 144 -10.76 2.91 0.96
N ARG A 145 -10.30 1.74 0.49
CA ARG A 145 -11.15 0.53 0.50
C ARG A 145 -11.40 0.01 1.91
N ILE A 146 -12.62 -0.44 2.16
CA ILE A 146 -12.95 -1.21 3.36
C ILE A 146 -12.28 -2.59 3.23
N ALA A 147 -11.39 -2.93 4.17
CA ALA A 147 -10.74 -4.22 4.17
C ALA A 147 -11.78 -5.34 4.42
N PRO A 148 -11.76 -6.44 3.66
CA PRO A 148 -12.64 -7.58 3.92
C PRO A 148 -12.46 -8.09 5.36
N PRO A 149 -13.51 -8.64 5.99
CA PRO A 149 -13.42 -9.22 7.31
C PRO A 149 -12.29 -10.26 7.40
N ALA A 150 -11.57 -10.23 8.53
CA ALA A 150 -10.54 -11.21 8.85
C ALA A 150 -11.07 -12.65 8.64
N LEU A 151 -10.22 -13.57 8.18
CA LEU A 151 -10.62 -14.97 8.08
C LEU A 151 -10.92 -15.48 9.50
N PRO A 152 -12.03 -16.21 9.71
CA PRO A 152 -12.21 -16.96 10.95
C PRO A 152 -11.04 -17.95 11.08
N ASN A 153 -10.51 -18.11 12.30
CA ASN A 153 -9.43 -19.05 12.66
C ASN A 153 -7.99 -18.63 12.31
N VAL A 154 -7.70 -17.35 12.09
CA VAL A 154 -6.31 -16.85 12.01
C VAL A 154 -5.95 -16.17 13.33
N SER A 155 -4.82 -16.55 13.93
CA SER A 155 -4.39 -15.96 15.20
C SER A 155 -4.08 -14.47 15.04
N VAL A 156 -4.24 -13.69 16.12
CA VAL A 156 -3.93 -12.25 16.13
C VAL A 156 -2.48 -12.00 15.72
N GLU A 157 -1.56 -12.88 16.13
CA GLU A 157 -0.14 -12.85 15.77
C GLU A 157 0.09 -13.06 14.26
N GLN A 158 -0.61 -14.02 13.65
CA GLN A 158 -0.52 -14.27 12.20
C GLN A 158 -1.06 -13.07 11.40
N HIS A 159 -2.11 -12.41 11.89
CA HIS A 159 -2.63 -11.18 11.30
C HIS A 159 -1.63 -10.02 11.37
N LEU A 160 -0.99 -9.83 12.52
CA LEU A 160 0.03 -8.79 12.69
C LEU A 160 1.22 -9.05 11.77
N LEU A 161 1.71 -10.30 11.73
CA LEU A 161 2.82 -10.68 10.86
C LEU A 161 2.48 -10.47 9.38
N ALA A 162 1.28 -10.85 8.95
CA ALA A 162 0.84 -10.60 7.58
C ALA A 162 0.79 -9.11 7.26
N ARG A 163 0.35 -8.26 8.19
CA ARG A 163 0.35 -6.79 8.01
C ARG A 163 1.77 -6.26 7.88
N VAL A 164 2.70 -6.70 8.73
CA VAL A 164 4.11 -6.30 8.69
C VAL A 164 4.75 -6.70 7.36
N VAL A 165 4.61 -7.96 6.94
CA VAL A 165 5.15 -8.45 5.66
C VAL A 165 4.61 -7.62 4.48
N HIS A 166 3.31 -7.30 4.47
CA HIS A 166 2.77 -6.41 3.44
C HIS A 166 3.39 -5.02 3.50
N VAL A 167 3.51 -4.40 4.67
CA VAL A 167 4.15 -3.07 4.78
C VAL A 167 5.58 -3.11 4.26
N VAL A 168 6.36 -4.12 4.65
CA VAL A 168 7.74 -4.30 4.19
C VAL A 168 7.78 -4.44 2.66
N ILE A 169 6.94 -5.29 2.06
CA ILE A 169 6.86 -5.43 0.60
C ILE A 169 6.54 -4.09 -0.08
N TYR A 170 5.61 -3.31 0.45
CA TYR A 170 5.26 -2.00 -0.12
C TYR A 170 6.43 -1.01 -0.05
N VAL A 171 7.13 -0.96 1.09
CA VAL A 171 8.32 -0.11 1.25
C VAL A 171 9.43 -0.56 0.29
N THR A 172 9.65 -1.87 0.15
CA THR A 172 10.64 -2.41 -0.79
C THR A 172 10.28 -2.11 -2.24
N ILE A 173 9.01 -2.24 -2.65
CA ILE A 173 8.57 -1.86 -4.00
C ILE A 173 8.84 -0.37 -4.25
N PHE A 174 8.51 0.50 -3.29
CA PHE A 174 8.80 1.92 -3.40
C PHE A 174 10.30 2.18 -3.56
N ALA A 175 11.14 1.53 -2.75
CA ALA A 175 12.59 1.65 -2.82
C ALA A 175 13.13 1.19 -4.19
N VAL A 176 12.66 0.07 -4.73
CA VAL A 176 13.02 -0.43 -6.07
C VAL A 176 12.65 0.59 -7.15
N LEU A 177 11.41 1.09 -7.13
CA LEU A 177 10.93 2.04 -8.14
C LEU A 177 11.66 3.38 -8.08
N ALA A 178 11.82 3.95 -6.88
CA ALA A 178 12.50 5.22 -6.68
C ALA A 178 13.99 5.13 -7.05
N SER A 179 14.70 4.13 -6.53
CA SER A 179 16.12 3.93 -6.86
C SER A 179 16.33 3.63 -8.36
N GLY A 180 15.44 2.83 -8.97
CA GLY A 180 15.52 2.47 -10.38
C GLY A 180 15.33 3.64 -11.32
N PHE A 181 14.48 4.60 -10.97
CA PHE A 181 14.32 5.84 -11.73
C PHE A 181 15.51 6.78 -11.54
N LEU A 182 15.95 6.96 -10.29
CA LEU A 182 16.98 7.94 -9.95
C LEU A 182 18.41 7.49 -10.34
N MET A 183 18.66 6.18 -10.45
CA MET A 183 20.00 5.67 -10.83
C MET A 183 20.36 5.95 -12.30
N VAL A 184 19.38 6.20 -13.16
CA VAL A 184 19.61 6.38 -14.59
C VAL A 184 20.18 7.77 -14.83
N PRO A 185 21.40 7.93 -15.37
CA PRO A 185 21.96 9.25 -15.63
C PRO A 185 21.39 9.86 -16.91
N ASN A 186 21.11 11.17 -16.88
CA ASN A 186 20.66 11.97 -18.04
C ASN A 186 19.31 11.57 -18.66
N GLY A 187 18.62 10.56 -18.12
CA GLY A 187 17.31 10.13 -18.60
C GLY A 187 17.32 8.98 -19.60
N TYR A 188 16.14 8.71 -20.16
CA TYR A 188 15.88 7.65 -21.14
C TYR A 188 14.63 7.97 -21.97
N ALA A 189 14.53 7.35 -23.15
CA ALA A 189 13.32 7.43 -23.95
C ALA A 189 12.28 6.41 -23.46
N LEU A 190 11.16 6.91 -22.94
CA LEU A 190 9.99 6.13 -22.55
C LEU A 190 9.36 5.48 -23.78
N PHE A 191 9.42 4.15 -23.84
CA PHE A 191 9.03 3.31 -24.98
C PHE A 191 9.66 3.74 -26.33
N GLY A 192 10.77 4.48 -26.29
CA GLY A 192 11.38 5.07 -27.50
C GLY A 192 10.61 6.26 -28.09
N LEU A 193 9.60 6.80 -27.38
CA LEU A 193 8.70 7.84 -27.89
C LEU A 193 8.91 9.20 -27.21
N VAL A 194 9.08 9.22 -25.89
CA VAL A 194 9.14 10.45 -25.08
C VAL A 194 10.39 10.45 -24.22
N GLU A 195 11.20 11.50 -24.28
CA GLU A 195 12.39 11.62 -23.43
C GLU A 195 12.01 12.03 -22.02
N ILE A 196 12.36 11.17 -21.05
CA ILE A 196 12.20 11.43 -19.63
C ILE A 196 13.56 11.76 -19.05
N HIS A 197 13.69 12.96 -18.51
CA HIS A 197 14.92 13.45 -17.89
C HIS A 197 14.94 13.04 -16.42
N THR A 198 16.07 12.50 -15.98
CA THR A 198 16.34 12.23 -14.57
C THR A 198 17.15 13.37 -13.95
N PRO A 199 17.01 13.60 -12.64
CA PRO A 199 17.62 14.76 -11.98
C PRO A 199 19.15 14.63 -11.79
N PHE A 200 19.72 13.44 -11.98
CA PHE A 200 21.10 13.15 -11.63
C PHE A 200 21.97 12.87 -12.87
N GLN A 201 23.18 13.41 -12.84
CA GLN A 201 24.24 13.07 -13.78
C GLN A 201 25.03 11.87 -13.28
N LYS A 202 25.80 11.25 -14.18
CA LYS A 202 26.64 10.09 -13.85
C LYS A 202 27.67 10.47 -12.78
N GLY A 203 27.68 9.75 -11.67
CA GLY A 203 28.61 9.98 -10.57
C GLY A 203 28.40 9.02 -9.39
N PRO A 204 29.05 9.29 -8.24
CA PRO A 204 28.98 8.41 -7.07
C PRO A 204 27.55 8.12 -6.60
N LEU A 205 26.68 9.12 -6.65
CA LEU A 205 25.28 8.98 -6.24
C LEU A 205 24.49 8.00 -7.13
N THR A 206 24.70 8.02 -8.46
CA THR A 206 24.03 7.08 -9.37
C THR A 206 24.51 5.64 -9.15
N ASP A 207 25.79 5.47 -8.79
CA ASP A 207 26.36 4.16 -8.49
C ASP A 207 25.82 3.59 -7.15
N GLU A 208 25.69 4.44 -6.14
CA GLU A 208 25.03 4.10 -4.88
C GLU A 208 23.56 3.73 -5.08
N LEU A 209 22.82 4.52 -5.87
CA LEU A 209 21.42 4.24 -6.21
C LEU A 209 21.28 2.91 -6.96
N PHE A 210 22.21 2.59 -7.85
CA PHE A 210 22.25 1.28 -8.52
C PHE A 210 22.47 0.14 -7.51
N ALA A 211 23.36 0.32 -6.54
CA ALA A 211 23.58 -0.67 -5.48
C ALA A 211 22.34 -0.87 -4.61
N VAL A 212 21.67 0.22 -4.22
CA VAL A 212 20.41 0.20 -3.47
C VAL A 212 19.32 -0.49 -4.29
N HIS A 213 19.22 -0.19 -5.59
CA HIS A 213 18.25 -0.82 -6.48
C HIS A 213 18.47 -2.33 -6.55
N ARG A 214 19.71 -2.77 -6.78
CA ARG A 214 20.07 -4.19 -6.86
C ARG A 214 19.77 -4.93 -5.55
N ALA A 215 20.13 -4.34 -4.41
CA ALA A 215 19.86 -4.91 -3.09
C ALA A 215 18.35 -5.00 -2.82
N SER A 216 17.60 -3.94 -3.14
CA SER A 216 16.15 -3.89 -2.95
C SER A 216 15.43 -4.88 -3.86
N CYS A 217 15.89 -5.09 -5.10
CA CYS A 217 15.38 -6.12 -6.00
C CYS A 217 15.59 -7.53 -5.44
N ALA A 218 16.79 -7.83 -4.95
CA ALA A 218 17.08 -9.13 -4.33
C ALA A 218 16.20 -9.38 -3.10
N LEU A 219 16.03 -8.36 -2.25
CA LEU A 219 15.13 -8.42 -1.09
C LEU A 219 13.67 -8.64 -1.52
N LEU A 220 13.20 -7.92 -2.55
CA LEU A 220 11.84 -8.05 -3.05
C LEU A 220 11.56 -9.46 -3.56
N VAL A 221 12.47 -10.05 -4.33
CA VAL A 221 12.35 -11.44 -4.80
C VAL A 221 12.25 -12.39 -3.61
N GLY A 222 13.12 -12.26 -2.60
CA GLY A 222 13.05 -13.09 -1.39
C GLY A 222 11.72 -12.97 -0.65
N LEU A 223 11.20 -11.75 -0.48
CA LEU A 223 9.91 -11.49 0.15
C LEU A 223 8.74 -12.05 -0.65
N VAL A 224 8.77 -11.94 -1.98
CA VAL A 224 7.75 -12.51 -2.86
C VAL A 224 7.75 -14.03 -2.78
N MET A 225 8.92 -14.66 -2.79
CA MET A 225 9.03 -16.12 -2.60
C MET A 225 8.46 -16.56 -1.25
N LEU A 226 8.79 -15.84 -0.17
CA LEU A 226 8.24 -16.11 1.16
C LEU A 226 6.72 -15.92 1.20
N HIS A 227 6.21 -14.87 0.55
CA HIS A 227 4.79 -14.61 0.44
C HIS A 227 4.06 -15.75 -0.29
N VAL A 228 4.57 -16.17 -1.44
CA VAL A 228 4.01 -17.29 -2.22
C VAL A 228 4.06 -18.59 -1.41
N ALA A 229 5.17 -18.87 -0.73
CA ALA A 229 5.29 -20.04 0.16
C ALA A 229 4.27 -20.01 1.31
N ALA A 230 4.03 -18.85 1.92
CA ALA A 230 3.01 -18.68 2.95
C ALA A 230 1.60 -18.92 2.39
N VAL A 231 1.28 -18.41 1.20
CA VAL A 231 0.01 -18.65 0.51
C VAL A 231 -0.19 -20.13 0.24
N ILE A 232 0.82 -20.82 -0.31
CA ILE A 232 0.78 -22.27 -0.56
C ILE A 232 0.57 -23.04 0.75
N LYS A 233 1.32 -22.70 1.81
CA LYS A 233 1.16 -23.30 3.14
C LYS A 233 -0.27 -23.16 3.66
N HIS A 234 -0.85 -21.96 3.55
CA HIS A 234 -2.23 -21.72 4.00
C HIS A 234 -3.28 -22.43 3.13
N GLN A 235 -3.03 -22.56 1.82
CA GLN A 235 -3.94 -23.28 0.92
C GLN A 235 -3.92 -24.79 1.18
N LEU A 236 -2.74 -25.38 1.37
CA LEU A 236 -2.57 -26.82 1.53
C LEU A 236 -2.82 -27.31 2.97
N ILE A 237 -2.32 -26.57 3.97
CA ILE A 237 -2.37 -27.00 5.38
C ILE A 237 -3.57 -26.39 6.10
N SER A 238 -3.80 -25.09 5.94
CA SER A 238 -4.91 -24.41 6.63
C SER A 238 -6.25 -24.53 5.91
N ARG A 239 -6.27 -25.06 4.67
CA ARG A 239 -7.45 -25.11 3.77
C ARG A 239 -8.22 -23.78 3.72
N ASN A 240 -7.50 -22.67 3.86
CA ASN A 240 -8.09 -21.35 3.85
C ASN A 240 -8.18 -20.84 2.42
N ASP A 241 -9.35 -20.33 2.02
CA ASP A 241 -9.64 -19.80 0.68
C ASP A 241 -8.99 -18.42 0.40
N VAL A 242 -7.76 -18.21 0.87
CA VAL A 242 -7.02 -16.94 0.71
C VAL A 242 -6.81 -16.62 -0.77
N LEU A 243 -6.50 -17.65 -1.58
CA LEU A 243 -6.32 -17.48 -3.02
C LEU A 243 -7.63 -17.12 -3.72
N ARG A 244 -8.75 -17.74 -3.31
CA ARG A 244 -10.10 -17.43 -3.82
C ARG A 244 -10.55 -16.00 -3.55
N ARG A 245 -10.00 -15.35 -2.51
CA ARG A 245 -10.26 -13.92 -2.28
C ARG A 245 -9.56 -13.02 -3.30
N MET A 246 -8.45 -13.47 -3.90
CA MET A 246 -7.64 -12.72 -4.89
C MET A 246 -7.89 -13.13 -6.35
N LEU A 247 -8.63 -14.21 -6.61
CA LEU A 247 -9.06 -14.68 -7.93
C LEU A 247 -10.46 -14.15 -8.31
#